data_AF-A0A5Y7FA52-F1
#
_entry.id   AF-A0A5Y7FA52-F1
#
_cell.length_a   1.000
_cell.length_b   1.000
_cell.length_c   1.000
_cell.angle_alpha   90.00
_cell.angle_beta   90.00
_cell.angle_gamma   90.00
#
_symmetry.space_group_name_H-M   'P 1'
#
loop_
_entity.id
_entity.type
_entity.pdbx_description
1 polymer ?
#
loop_
_entity_poly.entity_id
_entity_poly.type
_entity_poly.pdbx_seq_one_letter_code
_entity_poly.pdbx_strand_id
1 'polypeptide(L)'
;NIKRTSKLEYRISYDDEKEIKAIVFVIGGYGANANIYFLDSYRNYIAKNFDVVAVHVFYHCFCQRRSDVEKYSTLADFTKDDLKLIEKVLRKYNIPCDQLANNTVVSHCEYLSEIMTELKMLNRLPYDFEERLSATFIPSRGEYQNFGIMAAIDHINALKDLVKRFPKLADLPKIYGGGSYGGYLALLIAKIAPWYVDGVIDNSGSAVPPLNYIIGRELEFKSKDTNGDMYMQGDHFFV
;
A
#
# COMPACT_ATOMS: atom_id res chain seq x y z
N ASN A 1 -3.00 3.54 -23.37
CA ASN A 1 -3.09 2.15 -22.91
C ASN A 1 -2.31 1.98 -21.61
N ILE A 2 -3.01 1.74 -20.50
CA ILE A 2 -2.37 1.37 -19.23
C ILE A 2 -1.92 -0.09 -19.38
N LYS A 3 -0.64 -0.29 -19.70
CA LYS A 3 -0.07 -1.63 -19.93
C LYS A 3 0.58 -2.14 -18.65
N ARG A 4 0.19 -3.33 -18.18
CA ARG A 4 0.95 -4.02 -17.13
C ARG A 4 2.24 -4.59 -17.69
N THR A 5 3.31 -4.42 -16.93
CA THR A 5 4.65 -4.95 -17.21
C THR A 5 5.00 -6.14 -16.32
N SER A 6 4.26 -6.34 -15.22
CA SER A 6 4.43 -7.41 -14.25
C SER A 6 3.36 -8.50 -14.37
N LYS A 7 3.71 -9.73 -14.02
CA LYS A 7 2.74 -10.83 -13.86
C LYS A 7 2.04 -10.69 -12.51
N LEU A 8 0.76 -11.09 -12.47
CA LEU A 8 0.02 -11.21 -11.22
C LEU A 8 0.48 -12.45 -10.44
N GLU A 9 0.79 -12.27 -9.16
CA GLU A 9 1.08 -13.34 -8.22
C GLU A 9 -0.11 -13.52 -7.28
N TYR A 10 -0.50 -14.78 -7.05
CA TYR A 10 -1.41 -15.16 -5.98
C TYR A 10 -0.97 -16.51 -5.42
N ARG A 11 -1.32 -16.78 -4.18
CA ARG A 11 -1.00 -18.02 -3.47
C ARG A 11 -2.28 -18.65 -2.96
N ILE A 12 -2.32 -19.98 -2.98
CA ILE A 12 -3.42 -20.76 -2.45
C ILE A 12 -2.93 -21.72 -1.37
N SER A 13 -3.77 -21.97 -0.38
CA SER A 13 -3.61 -23.08 0.57
C SER A 13 -4.94 -23.82 0.65
N TYR A 14 -4.87 -25.15 0.69
CA TYR A 14 -6.01 -26.04 0.91
C TYR A 14 -5.49 -27.33 1.53
N ASP A 15 -6.38 -28.07 2.16
CA ASP A 15 -6.12 -29.41 2.69
C ASP A 15 -6.66 -30.42 1.66
N ASP A 16 -5.78 -31.22 1.07
CA ASP A 16 -6.13 -32.16 0.00
C ASP A 16 -6.78 -33.46 0.52
N GLU A 17 -6.79 -33.66 1.85
CA GLU A 17 -7.57 -34.73 2.48
C GLU A 17 -9.05 -34.37 2.62
N LYS A 18 -9.42 -33.09 2.43
CA LYS A 18 -10.79 -32.58 2.61
C LYS A 18 -11.49 -32.34 1.28
N GLU A 19 -12.79 -32.58 1.27
CA GLU A 19 -13.65 -32.14 0.16
C GLU A 19 -13.84 -30.62 0.22
N ILE A 20 -13.26 -29.90 -0.75
CA ILE A 20 -13.33 -28.43 -0.79
C ILE A 20 -14.74 -27.96 -1.12
N LYS A 21 -15.28 -27.07 -0.29
CA LYS A 21 -16.64 -26.53 -0.36
C LYS A 21 -16.73 -25.07 -0.79
N ALA A 22 -15.63 -24.31 -0.77
CA ALA A 22 -15.61 -22.91 -1.22
C ALA A 22 -14.19 -22.43 -1.59
N ILE A 23 -14.13 -21.34 -2.36
CA ILE A 23 -12.94 -20.53 -2.58
C ILE A 23 -13.07 -19.28 -1.71
N VAL A 24 -12.10 -19.05 -0.82
CA VAL A 24 -12.11 -17.92 0.11
C VAL A 24 -10.91 -17.02 -0.17
N PHE A 25 -11.15 -15.81 -0.67
CA PHE A 25 -10.14 -14.77 -0.78
C PHE A 25 -9.94 -14.07 0.56
N VAL A 26 -8.73 -14.12 1.08
CA VAL A 26 -8.29 -13.44 2.29
C VAL A 26 -7.61 -12.16 1.88
N ILE A 27 -8.30 -11.03 2.03
CA ILE A 27 -7.84 -9.73 1.58
C ILE A 27 -7.34 -8.93 2.78
N GLY A 28 -6.02 -8.70 2.81
CA GLY A 28 -5.39 -7.88 3.84
C GLY A 28 -5.84 -6.42 3.80
N GLY A 29 -5.86 -5.79 4.97
CA GLY A 29 -6.03 -4.34 5.09
C GLY A 29 -4.89 -3.56 4.43
N TYR A 30 -5.00 -2.23 4.46
CA TYR A 30 -3.96 -1.38 3.90
C TYR A 30 -2.70 -1.56 4.75
N GLY A 31 -1.57 -1.88 4.11
CA GLY A 31 -0.33 -2.18 4.82
C GLY A 31 -0.15 -3.61 5.32
N ALA A 32 -1.06 -4.52 5.00
CA ALA A 32 -0.87 -5.93 5.32
C ALA A 32 0.38 -6.54 4.64
N ASN A 33 0.93 -5.89 3.61
CA ASN A 33 2.20 -6.27 2.96
C ASN A 33 3.45 -6.02 3.83
N ALA A 34 3.31 -5.33 4.98
CA ALA A 34 4.43 -5.08 5.89
C ALA A 34 5.01 -6.38 6.48
N ASN A 35 4.17 -7.41 6.65
CA ASN A 35 4.57 -8.71 7.17
C ASN A 35 3.99 -9.84 6.30
N ILE A 36 4.82 -10.40 5.41
CA ILE A 36 4.38 -11.44 4.49
C ILE A 36 4.11 -12.77 5.20
N TYR A 37 4.85 -13.05 6.27
CA TYR A 37 4.62 -14.26 7.07
C TYR A 37 3.20 -14.31 7.64
N PHE A 38 2.69 -13.18 8.11
CA PHE A 38 1.34 -13.08 8.67
C PHE A 38 0.25 -13.40 7.65
N LEU A 39 0.44 -12.93 6.41
CA LEU A 39 -0.47 -13.24 5.28
C LEU A 39 -0.48 -14.74 4.97
N ASP A 40 0.69 -15.37 4.91
CA ASP A 40 0.79 -16.82 4.69
C ASP A 40 0.20 -17.61 5.86
N SER A 41 0.45 -17.17 7.11
CA SER A 41 -0.06 -17.80 8.33
C SER A 41 -1.59 -17.80 8.37
N TYR A 42 -2.24 -16.68 8.06
CA TYR A 42 -3.71 -16.62 8.03
C TYR A 42 -4.32 -17.46 6.91
N ARG A 43 -3.73 -17.43 5.71
CA ARG A 43 -4.18 -18.29 4.61
C ARG A 43 -4.12 -19.76 5.01
N ASN A 44 -3.01 -20.18 5.63
CA ASN A 44 -2.82 -21.55 6.12
C ASN A 44 -3.79 -21.90 7.25
N TYR A 45 -4.01 -20.98 8.20
CA TYR A 45 -4.96 -21.18 9.29
C TYR A 45 -6.38 -21.41 8.75
N ILE A 46 -6.84 -20.62 7.78
CA ILE A 46 -8.17 -20.78 7.19
C ILE A 46 -8.29 -22.13 6.48
N ALA A 47 -7.32 -22.48 5.63
CA ALA A 47 -7.30 -23.76 4.92
C ALA A 47 -7.27 -24.97 5.88
N LYS A 48 -6.58 -24.85 7.02
CA LYS A 48 -6.50 -25.93 8.02
C LYS A 48 -7.81 -26.12 8.78
N ASN A 49 -8.54 -25.05 9.07
CA ASN A 49 -9.74 -25.11 9.92
C ASN A 49 -11.04 -25.27 9.14
N PHE A 50 -11.06 -24.94 7.85
CA PHE A 50 -12.26 -24.97 7.02
C PHE A 50 -12.03 -25.74 5.73
N ASP A 51 -13.09 -26.33 5.18
CA ASP A 51 -13.08 -27.10 3.94
C ASP A 51 -13.02 -26.16 2.71
N VAL A 52 -11.96 -25.36 2.60
CA VAL A 52 -11.88 -24.27 1.61
C VAL A 52 -10.51 -24.19 0.97
N VAL A 53 -10.47 -23.65 -0.25
CA VAL A 53 -9.25 -23.12 -0.85
C VAL A 53 -9.12 -21.66 -0.42
N ALA A 54 -8.16 -21.37 0.45
CA ALA A 54 -7.85 -20.01 0.86
C ALA A 54 -6.88 -19.36 -0.14
N VAL A 55 -7.20 -18.16 -0.62
CA VAL A 55 -6.47 -17.44 -1.66
C VAL A 55 -5.97 -16.10 -1.14
N HIS A 56 -4.72 -15.77 -1.41
CA HIS A 56 -4.15 -14.44 -1.17
C HIS A 56 -3.56 -13.89 -2.48
N VAL A 57 -3.86 -12.63 -2.81
CA VAL A 57 -3.46 -12.01 -4.08
C VAL A 57 -2.45 -10.89 -3.81
N PHE A 58 -1.31 -10.93 -4.49
CA PHE A 58 -0.30 -9.86 -4.49
C PHE A 58 -0.68 -8.86 -5.58
N TYR A 59 -1.74 -8.12 -5.28
CA TYR A 59 -2.47 -7.25 -6.20
C TYR A 59 -1.68 -5.99 -6.64
N HIS A 60 -2.24 -5.24 -7.57
CA HIS A 60 -1.67 -3.98 -8.06
C HIS A 60 -1.50 -2.95 -6.95
N CYS A 61 -0.31 -2.36 -6.83
CA CYS A 61 0.13 -1.53 -5.70
C CYS A 61 0.20 -2.28 -4.36
N PHE A 62 0.33 -3.62 -4.36
CA PHE A 62 0.61 -4.37 -3.13
C PHE A 62 1.93 -3.94 -2.50
N CYS A 63 2.95 -3.64 -3.32
CA CYS A 63 4.29 -3.22 -2.86
C CYS A 63 4.39 -1.70 -2.61
N GLN A 64 3.36 -1.09 -2.04
CA GLN A 64 3.32 0.37 -1.77
C GLN A 64 3.82 0.77 -0.39
N ARG A 65 4.32 -0.19 0.41
CA ARG A 65 4.83 0.02 1.77
C ARG A 65 6.07 -0.83 2.01
N ARG A 66 6.87 -0.44 3.01
CA ARG A 66 8.02 -1.25 3.42
C ARG A 66 7.54 -2.60 3.92
N SER A 67 8.27 -3.65 3.54
CA SER A 67 7.95 -5.03 3.85
C SER A 67 9.15 -5.72 4.49
N ASP A 68 8.90 -6.71 5.33
CA ASP A 68 9.91 -7.65 5.84
C ASP A 68 10.57 -8.49 4.73
N VAL A 69 9.98 -8.50 3.54
CA VAL A 69 10.52 -9.18 2.35
C VAL A 69 10.76 -8.16 1.23
N GLU A 70 12.03 -8.00 0.83
CA GLU A 70 12.49 -6.99 -0.14
C GLU A 70 11.67 -6.95 -1.44
N LYS A 71 11.34 -8.12 -2.01
CA LYS A 71 10.53 -8.24 -3.24
C LYS A 71 9.15 -7.55 -3.15
N TYR A 72 8.58 -7.47 -1.94
CA TYR A 72 7.27 -6.85 -1.69
C TYR A 72 7.37 -5.48 -1.00
N SER A 73 8.59 -4.99 -0.83
CA SER A 73 8.87 -3.69 -0.24
C SER A 73 8.78 -2.58 -1.29
N THR A 74 8.43 -1.38 -0.84
CA THR A 74 8.50 -0.14 -1.63
C THR A 74 9.88 0.50 -1.46
N LEU A 75 10.25 1.35 -2.42
CA LEU A 75 11.33 2.31 -2.25
C LEU A 75 10.74 3.70 -2.03
N ALA A 76 11.37 4.50 -1.17
CA ALA A 76 11.11 5.94 -1.08
C ALA A 76 12.13 6.67 -1.96
N ASP A 77 11.67 7.64 -2.74
CA ASP A 77 12.53 8.46 -3.61
C ASP A 77 11.99 9.89 -3.68
N PHE A 78 12.84 10.84 -4.01
CA PHE A 78 12.46 12.24 -4.16
C PHE A 78 11.99 12.49 -5.59
N THR A 79 10.69 12.69 -5.76
CA THR A 79 10.14 13.09 -7.06
C THR A 79 10.46 14.55 -7.35
N LYS A 80 10.25 14.98 -8.59
CA LYS A 80 10.37 16.40 -8.97
C LYS A 80 9.53 17.33 -8.09
N ASP A 81 8.37 16.87 -7.63
CA ASP A 81 7.50 17.68 -6.77
C ASP A 81 8.01 17.71 -5.32
N ASP A 82 8.61 16.62 -4.84
CA ASP A 82 9.31 16.61 -3.55
C ASP A 82 10.50 17.59 -3.56
N LEU A 83 11.30 17.59 -4.63
CA LEU A 83 12.42 18.52 -4.77
C LEU A 83 11.96 19.99 -4.78
N LYS A 84 10.83 20.31 -5.45
CA LYS A 84 10.27 21.69 -5.42
C LYS A 84 9.85 22.10 -4.01
N LEU A 85 9.27 21.18 -3.23
CA LEU A 85 8.89 21.45 -1.85
C LEU A 85 10.13 21.71 -0.99
N ILE A 86 11.15 20.85 -1.14
CA ILE A 86 12.42 21.00 -0.43
C ILE A 86 13.09 22.32 -0.81
N GLU A 87 13.13 22.67 -2.09
CA GLU A 87 13.68 23.95 -2.56
C GLU A 87 13.00 25.14 -1.89
N LYS A 88 11.66 25.13 -1.79
CA LYS A 88 10.89 26.17 -1.11
C LYS A 88 11.27 26.28 0.37
N VAL A 89 11.50 25.16 1.04
CA VAL A 89 11.94 25.10 2.44
C VAL A 89 13.37 25.61 2.60
N LEU A 90 14.31 25.15 1.77
CA LEU A 90 15.70 25.62 1.81
C LEU A 90 15.79 27.13 1.62
N ARG A 91 15.05 27.68 0.65
CA ARG A 91 14.97 29.13 0.39
C ARG A 91 14.40 29.92 1.57
N LYS A 92 13.42 29.38 2.30
CA LYS A 92 12.86 30.01 3.52
C LYS A 92 13.93 30.25 4.59
N TYR A 93 14.95 29.40 4.66
CA TYR A 93 16.05 29.49 5.61
C TYR A 93 17.36 30.01 5.00
N ASN A 94 17.31 30.60 3.80
CA ASN A 94 18.46 31.11 3.07
C ASN A 94 19.56 30.06 2.81
N ILE A 95 19.19 28.79 2.68
CA ILE A 95 20.11 27.70 2.33
C ILE A 95 20.26 27.65 0.80
N PRO A 96 21.51 27.63 0.25
CA PRO A 96 21.74 27.46 -1.18
C PRO A 96 21.16 26.14 -1.73
N CYS A 97 20.54 26.20 -2.91
CA CYS A 97 19.83 25.08 -3.52
C CYS A 97 20.16 24.90 -5.02
N ASP A 98 21.23 25.53 -5.50
CA ASP A 98 21.71 25.45 -6.88
C ASP A 98 22.12 24.04 -7.32
N GLN A 99 22.47 23.19 -6.36
CA GLN A 99 22.85 21.79 -6.57
C GLN A 99 21.78 20.79 -6.14
N LEU A 100 20.55 21.23 -5.85
CA LEU A 100 19.49 20.35 -5.37
C LEU A 100 19.04 19.36 -6.46
N ALA A 101 19.27 18.07 -6.21
CA ALA A 101 18.93 16.95 -7.08
C ALA A 101 18.75 15.66 -6.26
N ASN A 102 18.26 14.57 -6.86
CA ASN A 102 18.03 13.30 -6.14
C ASN A 102 19.27 12.75 -5.43
N ASN A 103 20.47 12.98 -5.95
CA ASN A 103 21.72 12.51 -5.35
C ASN A 103 22.30 13.46 -4.27
N THR A 104 21.76 14.66 -4.12
CA THR A 104 22.24 15.70 -3.17
C THR A 104 21.17 16.12 -2.16
N VAL A 105 19.91 15.73 -2.38
CA VAL A 105 18.78 16.10 -1.54
C VAL A 105 18.95 15.67 -0.09
N VAL A 106 19.57 14.51 0.16
CA VAL A 106 19.85 14.02 1.52
C VAL A 106 20.80 14.96 2.25
N SER A 107 21.93 15.35 1.62
CA SER A 107 22.87 16.31 2.24
C SER A 107 22.25 17.69 2.47
N HIS A 108 21.33 18.14 1.61
CA HIS A 108 20.58 19.37 1.86
C HIS A 108 19.64 19.25 3.06
N CYS A 109 19.01 18.08 3.25
CA CYS A 109 18.17 17.82 4.42
C CYS A 109 19.00 17.75 5.71
N GLU A 110 20.18 17.13 5.67
CA GLU A 110 21.12 17.09 6.81
C GLU A 110 21.54 18.51 7.21
N TYR A 111 21.93 19.34 6.23
CA TYR A 111 22.29 20.73 6.52
C TYR A 111 21.11 21.57 7.03
N LEU A 112 19.90 21.34 6.52
CA LEU A 112 18.69 21.95 7.08
C LEU A 112 18.50 21.58 8.56
N SER A 113 18.75 20.31 8.93
CA SER A 113 18.67 19.82 10.32
C SER A 113 19.63 20.53 11.26
N GLU A 114 20.86 20.78 10.80
CA GLU A 114 21.86 21.56 11.55
C GLU A 114 21.36 22.99 11.80
N ILE A 115 20.88 23.66 10.75
CA ILE A 115 20.31 25.02 10.86
C ILE A 115 19.09 25.05 11.79
N MET A 116 18.19 24.05 11.71
CA MET A 116 17.06 23.95 12.63
C MET A 116 17.53 23.85 14.08
N THR A 117 18.55 23.03 14.33
CA THR A 117 19.13 22.84 15.67
C THR A 117 19.73 24.14 16.21
N GLU A 118 20.50 24.87 15.40
CA GLU A 118 21.06 26.17 15.78
C GLU A 118 19.97 27.19 16.11
N LEU A 119 18.93 27.29 15.26
CA LEU A 119 17.83 28.21 15.49
C LEU A 119 17.05 27.89 16.77
N LYS A 120 16.88 26.61 17.10
CA LYS A 120 16.30 26.17 18.38
C LYS A 120 17.19 26.57 19.57
N MET A 121 18.51 26.34 19.48
CA MET A 121 19.46 26.72 20.54
C MET A 121 19.50 28.23 20.78
N LEU A 122 19.32 29.03 19.73
CA LEU A 122 19.24 30.49 19.81
C LEU A 122 17.87 31.01 20.24
N ASN A 123 16.92 30.14 20.59
CA ASN A 123 15.52 30.46 20.90
C ASN A 123 14.80 31.24 19.76
N ARG A 124 15.24 31.04 18.51
CA ARG A 124 14.60 31.60 17.31
C ARG A 124 13.50 30.70 16.74
N LEU A 125 13.52 29.43 17.12
CA LEU A 125 12.45 28.46 16.88
C LEU A 125 12.06 27.78 18.20
N PRO A 126 10.78 27.40 18.38
CA PRO A 126 10.38 26.51 19.46
C PRO A 126 11.19 25.21 19.44
N TYR A 127 11.49 24.67 20.62
CA TYR A 127 12.29 23.43 20.72
C TYR A 127 11.62 22.24 20.01
N ASP A 128 10.29 22.18 20.05
CA ASP A 128 9.44 21.16 19.40
C ASP A 128 9.05 21.52 17.96
N PHE A 129 9.61 22.59 17.39
CA PHE A 129 9.38 22.95 15.99
C PHE A 129 10.00 21.90 15.07
N GLU A 130 9.28 21.56 14.01
CA GLU A 130 9.72 20.62 12.98
C GLU A 130 9.35 21.17 11.61
N GLU A 131 10.29 21.14 10.68
CA GLU A 131 10.00 21.48 9.29
C GLU A 131 9.52 20.24 8.53
N ARG A 132 8.58 20.44 7.60
CA ARG A 132 7.92 19.32 6.91
C ARG A 132 8.51 19.14 5.53
N LEU A 133 9.12 17.98 5.31
CA LEU A 133 9.56 17.53 4.00
C LEU A 133 8.72 16.35 3.52
N SER A 134 8.87 15.99 2.26
CA SER A 134 8.27 14.78 1.69
C SER A 134 9.25 14.04 0.80
N ALA A 135 9.13 12.72 0.79
CA ALA A 135 9.64 11.83 -0.26
C ALA A 135 8.46 11.00 -0.76
N THR A 136 8.50 10.43 -1.97
CA THR A 136 7.43 9.63 -2.56
C THR A 136 7.71 8.14 -2.42
N PHE A 137 6.71 7.34 -2.02
CA PHE A 137 6.80 5.89 -2.19
C PHE A 137 6.53 5.49 -3.64
N ILE A 138 7.50 4.82 -4.24
CA ILE A 138 7.42 4.31 -5.60
C ILE A 138 7.18 2.80 -5.53
N PRO A 139 5.99 2.30 -5.96
CA PRO A 139 5.74 0.88 -6.07
C PRO A 139 6.80 0.21 -6.95
N SER A 140 7.42 -0.85 -6.43
CA SER A 140 8.56 -1.53 -7.06
C SER A 140 8.28 -2.13 -8.45
N ARG A 141 6.99 -2.21 -8.85
CA ARG A 141 6.53 -2.72 -10.14
C ARG A 141 6.17 -1.63 -11.16
N GLY A 142 6.44 -0.36 -10.86
CA GLY A 142 6.07 0.76 -11.74
C GLY A 142 4.54 0.94 -11.87
N GLU A 143 3.81 0.54 -10.83
CA GLU A 143 2.36 0.57 -10.77
C GLU A 143 1.86 1.96 -10.37
N TYR A 144 0.86 2.48 -11.08
CA TYR A 144 0.20 3.75 -10.72
C TYR A 144 -0.88 3.51 -9.66
N GLN A 145 -1.04 4.43 -8.72
CA GLN A 145 -2.06 4.30 -7.68
C GLN A 145 -3.46 4.63 -8.24
N ASN A 146 -4.41 3.71 -8.05
CA ASN A 146 -5.83 3.97 -8.33
C ASN A 146 -6.77 3.50 -7.20
N PHE A 147 -6.18 3.31 -6.02
CA PHE A 147 -6.80 2.98 -4.75
C PHE A 147 -7.63 1.69 -4.70
N GLY A 148 -7.98 1.03 -5.79
CA GLY A 148 -8.74 -0.21 -5.66
C GLY A 148 -9.24 -0.81 -6.95
N ILE A 149 -9.39 -0.03 -8.02
CA ILE A 149 -9.90 -0.56 -9.28
C ILE A 149 -8.96 -1.64 -9.84
N MET A 150 -7.65 -1.37 -9.93
CA MET A 150 -6.71 -2.39 -10.41
C MET A 150 -6.60 -3.55 -9.40
N ALA A 151 -6.60 -3.25 -8.10
CA ALA A 151 -6.50 -4.29 -7.07
C ALA A 151 -7.70 -5.25 -7.11
N ALA A 152 -8.93 -4.74 -7.23
CA ALA A 152 -10.14 -5.55 -7.37
C ALA A 152 -10.11 -6.41 -8.66
N ILE A 153 -9.70 -5.81 -9.79
CA ILE A 153 -9.52 -6.52 -11.06
C ILE A 153 -8.50 -7.67 -10.92
N ASP A 154 -7.45 -7.48 -10.13
CA ASP A 154 -6.46 -8.53 -9.86
C ASP A 154 -7.04 -9.71 -9.12
N HIS A 155 -7.91 -9.48 -8.13
CA HIS A 155 -8.60 -10.58 -7.45
C HIS A 155 -9.53 -11.35 -8.41
N ILE A 156 -10.24 -10.62 -9.28
CA ILE A 156 -11.09 -11.23 -10.30
C ILE A 156 -10.26 -12.07 -11.29
N ASN A 157 -9.10 -11.56 -11.71
CA ASN A 157 -8.20 -12.29 -12.62
C ASN A 157 -7.53 -13.49 -11.94
N ALA A 158 -7.19 -13.39 -10.65
CA ALA A 158 -6.70 -14.51 -9.86
C ALA A 158 -7.73 -15.63 -9.79
N LEU A 159 -9.02 -15.31 -9.56
CA LEU A 159 -10.09 -16.30 -9.61
C LEU A 159 -10.16 -16.97 -10.98
N LYS A 160 -10.19 -16.17 -12.06
CA LYS A 160 -10.30 -16.69 -13.43
C LYS A 160 -9.14 -17.63 -13.79
N ASP A 161 -7.92 -17.28 -13.40
CA ASP A 161 -6.76 -18.14 -13.60
C ASP A 161 -6.83 -19.40 -12.73
N LEU A 162 -7.25 -19.26 -11.46
CA LEU A 162 -7.40 -20.38 -10.53
C LEU A 162 -8.39 -21.42 -11.05
N VAL A 163 -9.61 -21.03 -11.42
CA VAL A 163 -10.64 -21.98 -11.89
C VAL A 163 -10.29 -22.56 -13.27
N LYS A 164 -9.50 -21.84 -14.08
CA LYS A 164 -8.96 -22.39 -15.33
C LYS A 164 -7.93 -23.49 -15.07
N ARG A 165 -7.06 -23.32 -14.05
CA ARG A 165 -6.06 -24.32 -13.67
C ARG A 165 -6.67 -25.51 -12.91
N PHE A 166 -7.71 -25.25 -12.14
CA PHE A 166 -8.43 -26.24 -11.35
C PHE A 166 -9.93 -26.21 -11.67
N PRO A 167 -10.35 -26.80 -12.81
CA PRO A 167 -11.75 -26.74 -13.26
C PRO A 167 -12.76 -27.27 -12.24
N LYS A 168 -12.35 -28.22 -11.37
CA LYS A 168 -13.20 -28.75 -10.29
C LYS A 168 -13.63 -27.70 -9.26
N LEU A 169 -12.92 -26.58 -9.17
CA LEU A 169 -13.26 -25.49 -8.24
C LEU A 169 -14.23 -24.47 -8.87
N ALA A 170 -14.50 -24.55 -10.17
CA ALA A 170 -15.21 -23.51 -10.91
C ALA A 170 -16.62 -23.23 -10.39
N ASP A 171 -17.32 -24.27 -9.95
CA ASP A 171 -18.71 -24.18 -9.48
C ASP A 171 -18.83 -23.95 -7.96
N LEU A 172 -17.70 -23.95 -7.24
CA LEU A 172 -17.71 -23.72 -5.79
C LEU A 172 -18.07 -22.25 -5.48
N PRO A 173 -18.72 -21.98 -4.34
CA PRO A 173 -18.93 -20.63 -3.83
C PRO A 173 -17.64 -19.81 -3.73
N LYS A 174 -17.66 -18.55 -4.15
CA LYS A 174 -16.55 -17.59 -4.12
C LYS A 174 -16.83 -16.52 -3.08
N ILE A 175 -16.08 -16.56 -1.99
CA ILE A 175 -16.23 -15.65 -0.85
C ILE A 175 -15.02 -14.73 -0.79
N TYR A 176 -15.25 -13.44 -0.58
CA TYR A 176 -14.20 -12.43 -0.43
C TYR A 176 -14.31 -11.81 0.96
N GLY A 177 -13.28 -11.98 1.78
CA GLY A 177 -13.26 -11.52 3.16
C GLY A 177 -12.05 -10.63 3.45
N GLY A 178 -12.27 -9.50 4.12
CA GLY A 178 -11.18 -8.61 4.48
C GLY A 178 -11.56 -7.53 5.49
N GLY A 179 -10.53 -7.00 6.16
CA GLY A 179 -10.66 -5.89 7.10
C GLY A 179 -10.17 -4.58 6.50
N SER A 180 -10.77 -3.45 6.89
CA SER A 180 -10.36 -2.11 6.43
C SER A 180 -10.34 -2.05 4.89
N TYR A 181 -9.19 -1.75 4.28
CA TYR A 181 -9.03 -1.77 2.83
C TYR A 181 -9.43 -3.10 2.17
N GLY A 182 -9.20 -4.23 2.85
CA GLY A 182 -9.58 -5.55 2.34
C GLY A 182 -11.10 -5.72 2.23
N GLY A 183 -11.85 -5.16 3.19
CA GLY A 183 -13.31 -5.13 3.15
C GLY A 183 -13.83 -4.22 2.04
N TYR A 184 -13.22 -3.04 1.88
CA TYR A 184 -13.47 -2.15 0.74
C TYR A 184 -13.24 -2.86 -0.60
N LEU A 185 -12.12 -3.59 -0.75
CA LEU A 185 -11.83 -4.35 -1.97
C LEU A 185 -12.85 -5.48 -2.19
N ALA A 186 -13.24 -6.22 -1.15
CA ALA A 186 -14.23 -7.28 -1.27
C ALA A 186 -15.58 -6.75 -1.80
N LEU A 187 -16.05 -5.62 -1.25
CA LEU A 187 -17.25 -4.93 -1.74
C LEU A 187 -17.08 -4.40 -3.17
N LEU A 188 -15.90 -3.86 -3.50
CA LEU A 188 -15.62 -3.35 -4.85
C LEU A 188 -15.60 -4.48 -5.90
N ILE A 189 -15.04 -5.64 -5.56
CA ILE A 189 -15.07 -6.85 -6.42
C ILE A 189 -16.50 -7.28 -6.68
N ALA A 190 -17.35 -7.33 -5.64
CA ALA A 190 -18.77 -7.66 -5.77
C ALA A 190 -19.53 -6.68 -6.67
N LYS A 191 -19.15 -5.39 -6.67
CA LYS A 191 -19.73 -4.39 -7.57
C LYS A 191 -19.26 -4.53 -9.02
N ILE A 192 -17.98 -4.84 -9.24
CA ILE A 192 -17.38 -4.93 -10.57
C ILE A 192 -17.78 -6.22 -11.29
N ALA A 193 -17.82 -7.35 -10.57
CA ALA A 193 -18.11 -8.65 -11.15
C ALA A 193 -18.99 -9.50 -10.20
N PRO A 194 -20.25 -9.13 -10.00
CA PRO A 194 -21.16 -9.80 -9.06
C PRO A 194 -21.35 -11.29 -9.35
N TRP A 195 -21.26 -11.72 -10.61
CA TRP A 195 -21.36 -13.13 -11.01
C TRP A 195 -20.15 -13.99 -10.60
N TYR A 196 -19.08 -13.38 -10.08
CA TYR A 196 -17.91 -14.07 -9.52
C TYR A 196 -17.85 -13.99 -7.99
N VAL A 197 -18.95 -13.59 -7.34
CA VAL A 197 -19.04 -13.38 -5.89
C VAL A 197 -20.33 -13.97 -5.33
N ASP A 198 -20.19 -14.96 -4.44
CA ASP A 198 -21.32 -15.58 -3.73
C ASP A 198 -21.44 -15.05 -2.29
N GLY A 199 -20.38 -14.48 -1.74
CA GLY A 199 -20.40 -13.90 -0.39
C GLY A 199 -19.31 -12.86 -0.16
N VAL A 200 -19.60 -11.88 0.70
CA VAL A 200 -18.65 -10.86 1.15
C VAL A 200 -18.64 -10.82 2.67
N ILE A 201 -17.44 -10.84 3.26
CA ILE A 201 -17.21 -10.59 4.68
C ILE A 201 -16.44 -9.29 4.80
N ASP A 202 -17.15 -8.21 5.14
CA ASP A 202 -16.56 -6.90 5.37
C ASP A 202 -16.38 -6.68 6.88
N ASN A 203 -15.13 -6.39 7.29
CA ASN A 203 -14.83 -5.89 8.61
C ASN A 203 -14.29 -4.47 8.54
N SER A 204 -15.13 -3.48 8.82
CA SER A 204 -14.74 -2.07 8.91
C SER A 204 -14.18 -1.50 7.60
N GLY A 205 -14.66 -1.96 6.45
CA GLY A 205 -14.35 -1.40 5.15
C GLY A 205 -14.90 0.01 4.97
N SER A 206 -14.17 0.84 4.23
CA SER A 206 -14.62 2.20 3.95
C SER A 206 -15.65 2.22 2.83
N ALA A 207 -16.79 2.88 3.06
CA ALA A 207 -17.80 3.10 2.02
C ALA A 207 -17.37 4.14 0.97
N VAL A 208 -16.47 5.04 1.33
CA VAL A 208 -15.92 6.11 0.47
C VAL A 208 -14.40 5.96 0.41
N PRO A 209 -13.76 6.11 -0.76
CA PRO A 209 -12.30 6.12 -0.84
C PRO A 209 -11.72 7.21 0.09
N PRO A 210 -10.89 6.87 1.09
CA PRO A 210 -10.17 7.85 1.90
C PRO A 210 -9.24 8.67 1.00
N LEU A 211 -9.70 9.87 0.60
CA LEU A 211 -9.01 10.73 -0.35
C LEU A 211 -7.61 11.14 0.11
N ASN A 212 -7.39 11.21 1.43
CA ASN A 212 -6.07 11.44 2.01
C ASN A 212 -5.04 10.36 1.61
N TYR A 213 -5.46 9.16 1.22
CA TYR A 213 -4.54 8.10 0.76
C TYR A 213 -4.23 8.20 -0.75
N ILE A 214 -4.96 9.05 -1.46
CA ILE A 214 -4.89 9.19 -2.93
C ILE A 214 -4.27 10.54 -3.31
N ILE A 215 -4.70 11.61 -2.65
CA ILE A 215 -4.31 13.01 -2.91
C ILE A 215 -3.83 13.71 -1.64
N GLY A 216 -3.23 12.94 -0.71
CA GLY A 216 -2.80 13.47 0.59
C GLY A 216 -1.81 14.64 0.49
N ARG A 217 -0.99 14.63 -0.57
CA ARG A 217 -0.04 15.71 -0.88
C ARG A 217 -0.75 17.03 -1.15
N GLU A 218 -1.84 17.01 -1.92
CA GLU A 218 -2.61 18.20 -2.31
C GLU A 218 -3.52 18.70 -1.18
N LEU A 219 -3.89 17.82 -0.26
CA LEU A 219 -4.78 18.14 0.86
C LEU A 219 -4.05 18.79 2.05
N GLU A 220 -2.74 19.07 1.95
CA GLU A 220 -1.88 19.56 3.05
C GLU A 220 -2.10 18.77 4.35
N PHE A 221 -2.36 17.47 4.23
CA PHE A 221 -2.85 16.66 5.33
C PHE A 221 -1.80 16.56 6.44
N LYS A 222 -2.18 16.92 7.66
CA LYS A 222 -1.27 16.99 8.82
C LYS A 222 -1.28 15.68 9.60
N SER A 223 -0.76 14.57 9.05
CA SER A 223 -0.43 13.41 9.89
C SER A 223 0.95 13.59 10.52
N LYS A 224 1.05 13.42 11.85
CA LYS A 224 2.31 13.34 12.62
C LYS A 224 2.83 11.90 12.72
N ASP A 225 2.38 11.02 11.84
CA ASP A 225 2.65 9.61 11.97
C ASP A 225 4.03 9.27 11.43
N THR A 226 5.02 9.35 12.32
CA THR A 226 6.42 9.03 12.08
C THR A 226 6.71 7.53 12.07
N ASN A 227 5.73 6.69 12.42
CA ASN A 227 5.84 5.23 12.38
C ASN A 227 5.48 4.64 11.01
N GLY A 228 5.08 5.48 10.04
CA GLY A 228 4.66 5.05 8.71
C GLY A 228 3.27 4.40 8.69
N ASP A 229 2.51 4.47 9.78
CA ASP A 229 1.18 3.86 9.85
C ASP A 229 0.17 4.66 9.00
N MET A 230 0.32 5.99 8.95
CA MET A 230 -0.52 6.87 8.13
C MET A 230 0.12 7.36 6.81
N TYR A 231 -0.15 6.56 5.78
CA TYR A 231 -0.59 6.94 4.44
C TYR A 231 -0.05 8.24 3.84
N MET A 232 0.73 8.09 2.77
CA MET A 232 0.65 8.98 1.63
C MET A 232 1.28 8.32 0.42
N GLN A 233 1.06 8.91 -0.75
CA GLN A 233 1.91 8.74 -1.93
C GLN A 233 3.29 9.40 -1.68
N GLY A 234 3.80 9.25 -0.45
CA GLY A 234 4.99 9.84 0.09
C GLY A 234 5.13 9.72 1.61
N ASP A 235 6.36 9.52 2.08
CA ASP A 235 6.73 9.69 3.48
C ASP A 235 6.89 11.19 3.74
N HIS A 236 6.11 11.73 4.68
CA HIS A 236 6.53 12.96 5.33
C HIS A 236 7.58 12.61 6.37
N PHE A 237 8.73 13.24 6.26
CA PHE A 237 9.73 13.20 7.30
C PHE A 237 9.97 14.60 7.82
N PHE A 238 10.26 14.66 9.11
CA PHE A 238 10.48 15.90 9.84
C PHE A 238 11.97 16.10 9.99
N VAL A 239 12.39 17.35 9.83
CA VAL A 239 13.78 17.79 10.03
C VAL A 239 13.80 18.92 11.05
#